data_AF-A0A100WPK9-F1
#
_entry.id   AF-A0A100WPK9-F1
#
_cell.length_a   1.000
_cell.length_b   1.000
_cell.length_c   1.000
_cell.angle_alpha   90.00
_cell.angle_beta   90.00
_cell.angle_gamma   90.00
#
_symmetry.space_group_name_H-M   'P 1'
#
loop_
_entity.id
_entity.type
_entity.pdbx_description
1 polymer ?
#
loop_
_entity_poly.entity_id
_entity_poly.type
_entity_poly.pdbx_seq_one_letter_code
_entity_poly.pdbx_strand_id
1 'polypeptide(L)'
;MSNGFNLGKAAGAGMRAFTALDGFNALNDIVGAAQEYLNLHEVERTKRANIEAAGKAEVARIKAAEHVLRDYFERVFAERKSNFDALFGNLDTAIANGDGQTVTAVLNSIVDIAKQSPIAELGDLSEVRALLRDPDTVWEI
;
A
#
# COMPACT_ATOMS: atom_id res chain seq x y z
N MET A 1 25.73 -0.04 23.78
CA MET A 1 26.85 -0.55 24.60
C MET A 1 27.44 -1.75 23.85
N SER A 2 28.69 -1.61 23.42
CA SER A 2 29.40 -2.58 22.57
C SER A 2 30.09 -3.60 23.48
N ASN A 3 29.67 -4.88 23.44
CA ASN A 3 30.48 -5.96 24.01
C ASN A 3 31.37 -6.52 22.90
N GLY A 4 32.49 -5.84 22.69
CA GLY A 4 33.58 -6.32 21.86
C GLY A 4 34.14 -7.61 22.46
N PHE A 5 34.20 -8.66 21.65
CA PHE A 5 34.93 -9.88 21.94
C PHE A 5 36.43 -9.53 22.04
N ASN A 6 36.91 -9.34 23.27
CA ASN A 6 38.28 -8.91 23.54
C ASN A 6 39.19 -10.13 23.57
N LEU A 7 39.77 -10.49 22.41
CA LEU A 7 40.89 -11.42 22.31
C LEU A 7 42.18 -10.73 22.79
N GLY A 8 42.25 -10.51 24.10
CA GLY A 8 43.43 -10.01 24.78
C GLY A 8 44.54 -11.06 24.83
N LYS A 9 45.52 -10.92 23.94
CA LYS A 9 46.93 -11.38 24.00
C LYS A 9 47.27 -12.36 25.15
N ALA A 10 47.52 -13.62 24.78
CA ALA A 10 48.34 -14.53 25.58
C ALA A 10 49.52 -15.03 24.72
N ALA A 11 50.64 -14.31 24.79
CA ALA A 11 51.93 -14.80 24.33
C ALA A 11 52.87 -14.82 25.54
N GLY A 12 53.04 -16.02 26.13
CA GLY A 12 53.89 -16.25 27.29
C GLY A 12 53.62 -17.59 27.97
N ALA A 13 54.35 -18.62 27.52
CA ALA A 13 54.74 -19.88 28.18
C ALA A 13 53.82 -20.54 29.25
N GLY A 14 53.40 -21.77 28.95
CA GLY A 14 52.88 -22.75 29.90
C GLY A 14 51.59 -23.39 29.40
N MET A 15 51.62 -24.67 29.05
CA MET A 15 50.41 -25.45 28.80
C MET A 15 49.63 -25.52 30.12
N ARG A 16 48.73 -24.56 30.36
CA ARG A 16 47.85 -24.58 31.53
C ARG A 16 47.04 -25.88 31.46
N ALA A 17 47.16 -26.72 32.49
CA ALA A 17 46.30 -27.87 32.63
C ALA A 17 44.86 -27.37 32.72
N PHE A 18 44.01 -27.78 31.78
CA PHE A 18 42.59 -27.45 31.77
C PHE A 18 41.96 -27.94 33.08
N THR A 19 41.43 -27.01 33.87
CA THR A 19 40.86 -27.34 35.18
C THR A 19 39.37 -27.63 35.06
N ALA A 20 38.82 -28.33 36.05
CA ALA A 20 37.36 -28.53 36.14
C ALA A 20 36.59 -27.19 36.19
N LEU A 21 37.21 -26.15 36.75
CA LEU A 21 36.65 -24.79 36.79
C LEU A 21 36.60 -24.16 35.39
N ASP A 22 37.64 -24.35 34.58
CA ASP A 22 37.65 -23.88 33.18
C ASP A 22 36.56 -24.58 32.36
N GLY A 23 36.37 -25.89 32.57
CA GLY A 23 35.29 -26.66 31.96
C GLY A 23 33.90 -26.20 32.38
N PHE A 24 33.71 -25.88 33.66
CA PHE A 24 32.43 -25.38 34.17
C PHE A 24 32.12 -23.97 33.62
N ASN A 25 33.12 -23.09 33.54
CA ASN A 25 32.95 -21.76 32.96
C ASN A 25 32.62 -21.84 31.47
N ALA A 26 33.33 -22.68 30.71
CA ALA A 26 33.03 -22.91 29.30
C ALA A 26 31.60 -23.45 29.08
N LEU A 27 31.13 -24.34 29.97
CA LEU A 27 29.75 -24.83 29.92
C LEU A 27 28.74 -23.71 30.19
N ASN A 28 28.99 -22.85 31.19
CA ASN A 28 28.12 -21.71 31.48
C ASN A 28 28.10 -20.70 30.31
N ASP A 29 29.24 -20.45 29.68
CA ASP A 29 29.32 -19.57 28.50
C ASP A 29 28.51 -20.14 27.33
N ILE A 30 28.57 -21.45 27.09
CA ILE A 30 27.78 -22.12 26.05
C ILE A 30 26.28 -22.02 26.36
N VAL A 31 25.88 -22.28 27.61
CA VAL A 31 24.48 -22.18 28.03
C VAL A 31 23.98 -20.74 27.88
N GLY A 32 24.77 -19.75 28.31
CA GLY A 32 24.46 -18.33 28.15
C GLY A 32 24.31 -17.93 26.69
N ALA A 33 25.27 -18.27 25.84
CA ALA A 33 25.21 -17.99 24.40
C ALA A 33 24.02 -18.65 23.71
N ALA A 34 23.67 -19.89 24.10
CA ALA A 34 22.50 -20.58 23.56
C ALA A 34 21.19 -19.89 23.97
N GLN A 35 21.07 -19.44 25.22
CA GLN A 35 19.90 -18.69 25.70
C GLN A 35 19.78 -17.34 24.99
N GLU A 36 20.87 -16.60 24.85
CA GLU A 36 20.91 -15.32 24.11
C GLU A 36 20.48 -15.52 22.65
N TYR A 37 21.03 -16.55 21.99
CA TYR A 37 20.66 -16.88 20.61
C TYR A 37 19.17 -17.22 20.48
N LEU A 38 18.63 -18.09 21.35
CA LEU A 38 17.22 -18.46 21.30
C LEU A 38 16.30 -17.25 21.49
N ASN A 39 16.61 -16.40 22.47
CA ASN A 39 15.85 -15.17 22.71
C ASN A 39 15.91 -14.22 21.51
N LEU A 40 17.10 -13.98 20.96
CA LEU A 40 17.28 -13.15 19.77
C LEU A 40 16.51 -13.72 18.58
N HIS A 41 16.60 -15.03 18.37
CA HIS A 41 15.92 -15.71 17.27
C HIS A 41 14.40 -15.55 17.35
N GLU A 42 13.80 -15.76 18.52
CA GLU A 42 12.36 -15.61 18.74
C GLU A 42 11.88 -14.17 18.53
N VAL A 43 12.66 -13.17 19.00
CA VAL A 43 12.38 -11.75 18.77
C VAL A 43 12.44 -11.40 17.28
N GLU A 44 13.50 -11.80 16.58
CA GLU A 44 13.65 -11.52 15.15
C GLU A 44 12.65 -12.30 14.29
N ARG A 45 12.21 -13.49 14.71
CA ARG A 45 11.12 -14.23 14.06
C ARG A 45 9.81 -13.47 14.19
N THR A 46 9.51 -12.97 15.39
CA THR A 46 8.31 -12.17 15.65
C THR A 46 8.30 -10.88 14.84
N LYS A 47 9.42 -10.16 14.77
CA LYS A 47 9.56 -8.95 13.94
C LYS A 47 9.29 -9.24 12.46
N ARG A 48 9.85 -10.32 11.92
CA ARG A 48 9.62 -10.73 10.52
C ARG A 48 8.16 -11.11 10.26
N ALA A 49 7.54 -11.87 11.17
CA ALA A 49 6.12 -12.21 11.07
C ALA A 49 5.22 -10.95 11.10
N ASN A 50 5.54 -9.97 11.94
CA ASN A 50 4.79 -8.71 12.00
C ASN A 50 4.94 -7.88 10.71
N ILE A 51 6.16 -7.81 10.15
CA ILE A 51 6.40 -7.14 8.86
C ILE A 51 5.62 -7.82 7.74
N GLU A 52 5.60 -9.16 7.71
CA GLU A 52 4.84 -9.91 6.71
C GLU A 52 3.32 -9.67 6.85
N ALA A 53 2.80 -9.72 8.07
CA ALA A 53 1.38 -9.47 8.35
C ALA A 53 0.97 -8.04 7.97
N ALA A 54 1.78 -7.04 8.34
CA ALA A 54 1.56 -5.64 7.95
C ALA A 54 1.62 -5.47 6.43
N GLY A 55 2.57 -6.13 5.76
CA GLY A 55 2.66 -6.14 4.30
C GLY A 55 1.43 -6.71 3.63
N LYS A 56 0.90 -7.84 4.13
CA LYS A 56 -0.35 -8.43 3.61
C LYS A 56 -1.54 -7.50 3.81
N ALA A 57 -1.68 -6.89 4.99
CA ALA A 57 -2.76 -5.94 5.28
C ALA A 57 -2.69 -4.72 4.35
N GLU A 58 -1.50 -4.16 4.13
CA GLU A 58 -1.31 -3.00 3.27
C GLU A 58 -1.60 -3.32 1.79
N VAL A 59 -1.18 -4.50 1.30
CA VAL A 59 -1.50 -4.95 -0.05
C VAL A 59 -3.01 -5.13 -0.22
N ALA A 60 -3.69 -5.74 0.74
CA ALA A 60 -5.14 -5.90 0.71
C ALA A 60 -5.86 -4.53 0.66
N ARG A 61 -5.37 -3.57 1.45
CA ARG A 61 -5.87 -2.19 1.49
C ARG A 61 -5.69 -1.48 0.14
N ILE A 62 -4.51 -1.59 -0.49
CA ILE A 62 -4.25 -1.04 -1.83
C ILE A 62 -5.18 -1.68 -2.87
N LYS A 63 -5.42 -3.00 -2.76
CA LYS A 63 -6.32 -3.70 -3.69
C LYS A 63 -7.78 -3.29 -3.54
N ALA A 64 -8.24 -3.03 -2.32
CA ALA A 64 -9.56 -2.45 -2.08
C ALA A 64 -9.68 -1.05 -2.71
N ALA A 65 -8.67 -0.20 -2.54
CA ALA A 65 -8.61 1.13 -3.16
C ALA A 65 -8.68 1.07 -4.70
N GLU A 66 -7.90 0.16 -5.29
CA GLU A 66 -7.87 -0.08 -6.73
C GLU A 66 -9.26 -0.46 -7.26
N HIS A 67 -9.97 -1.34 -6.54
CA HIS A 67 -11.32 -1.76 -6.92
C HIS A 67 -12.30 -0.59 -6.92
N VAL A 68 -12.33 0.22 -5.85
CA VAL A 68 -13.21 1.39 -5.76
C VAL A 68 -12.93 2.38 -6.89
N LEU A 69 -11.65 2.64 -7.18
CA LEU A 69 -11.26 3.55 -8.25
C LEU A 69 -11.65 3.01 -9.64
N ARG A 70 -11.49 1.70 -9.86
CA ARG A 70 -11.91 1.04 -11.10
C ARG A 70 -13.43 1.14 -11.28
N ASP A 71 -14.21 0.83 -10.25
CA ASP A 71 -15.67 0.89 -10.30
C ASP A 71 -16.16 2.32 -10.56
N TYR A 72 -15.53 3.31 -9.93
CA TYR A 72 -15.80 4.72 -10.20
C TYR A 72 -15.59 5.06 -11.67
N PHE A 73 -14.41 4.73 -12.22
CA PHE A 73 -14.13 5.01 -13.63
C PHE A 73 -15.10 4.29 -14.56
N GLU A 74 -15.43 3.03 -14.29
CA GLU A 74 -16.39 2.28 -15.10
C GLU A 74 -17.76 2.96 -15.14
N ARG A 75 -18.27 3.41 -14.00
CA ARG A 75 -19.54 4.16 -13.93
C ARG A 75 -19.46 5.50 -14.64
N VAL A 76 -18.43 6.31 -14.39
CA VAL A 76 -18.31 7.65 -14.98
C VAL A 76 -18.12 7.59 -16.49
N PHE A 77 -17.32 6.65 -17.00
CA PHE A 77 -17.15 6.50 -18.44
C PHE A 77 -18.41 5.95 -19.11
N ALA A 78 -19.17 5.06 -18.45
CA ALA A 78 -20.46 4.60 -18.95
C ALA A 78 -21.49 5.74 -19.02
N GLU A 79 -21.59 6.57 -17.98
CA GLU A 79 -22.47 7.74 -17.96
C GLU A 79 -22.08 8.74 -19.04
N ARG A 80 -20.78 9.08 -19.15
CA ARG A 80 -20.28 9.97 -20.20
C ARG A 80 -20.59 9.46 -21.59
N LYS A 81 -20.44 8.15 -21.83
CA LYS A 81 -20.85 7.53 -23.10
C LYS A 81 -22.34 7.75 -23.36
N SER A 82 -23.20 7.46 -22.38
CA SER A 82 -24.65 7.65 -22.51
C SER A 82 -25.00 9.11 -22.82
N ASN A 83 -24.34 10.07 -22.17
CA ASN A 83 -24.56 11.50 -22.41
C ASN A 83 -24.15 11.91 -23.83
N PHE A 84 -23.01 11.43 -24.33
CA PHE A 84 -22.60 11.69 -25.72
C PHE A 84 -23.56 11.06 -26.73
N ASP A 85 -23.97 9.81 -26.53
CA ASP A 85 -24.93 9.14 -27.42
C ASP A 85 -26.25 9.94 -27.51
N ALA A 86 -26.76 10.45 -26.38
CA ALA A 86 -27.95 11.29 -26.34
C ALA A 86 -27.75 12.65 -27.04
N LEU A 87 -26.61 13.31 -26.82
CA LEU A 87 -26.31 14.58 -27.47
C LEU A 87 -26.20 14.43 -28.98
N PHE A 88 -25.56 13.37 -29.48
CA PHE A 88 -25.50 13.11 -30.91
C PHE A 88 -26.88 12.81 -31.51
N GLY A 89 -27.73 12.04 -30.83
CA GLY A 89 -29.12 11.82 -31.29
C GLY A 89 -29.94 13.12 -31.36
N ASN A 90 -29.75 14.02 -30.40
CA ASN A 90 -30.39 15.33 -30.41
C ASN A 90 -29.86 16.23 -31.54
N LEU A 91 -28.55 16.16 -31.81
CA LEU A 91 -27.92 16.88 -32.92
C LEU A 91 -28.51 16.43 -34.26
N ASP A 92 -28.59 15.12 -34.49
CA ASP A 92 -29.16 14.54 -35.72
C ASP A 92 -30.62 15.00 -35.92
N THR A 93 -31.41 14.99 -34.85
CA THR A 93 -32.80 15.46 -34.87
C THR A 93 -32.91 16.94 -35.20
N ALA A 94 -32.06 17.78 -34.59
CA ALA A 94 -32.06 19.23 -34.83
C ALA A 94 -31.66 19.56 -36.28
N ILE A 95 -30.67 18.85 -36.82
CA ILE A 95 -30.25 18.98 -38.23
C ILE A 95 -31.41 18.60 -39.16
N ALA A 96 -32.07 17.47 -38.92
CA ALA A 96 -33.20 17.01 -39.73
C ALA A 96 -34.37 18.01 -39.75
N ASN A 97 -34.58 18.73 -38.64
CA ASN A 97 -35.65 19.72 -38.50
C ASN A 97 -35.24 21.13 -38.97
N GLY A 98 -33.99 21.36 -39.36
CA GLY A 98 -33.49 22.69 -39.71
C GLY A 98 -33.39 23.65 -38.51
N ASP A 99 -33.34 23.11 -37.27
CA ASP A 99 -33.28 23.90 -36.05
C ASP A 99 -31.82 24.28 -35.70
N GLY A 100 -31.35 25.35 -36.33
CA GLY A 100 -29.98 25.85 -36.13
C GLY A 100 -29.68 26.31 -34.70
N GLN A 101 -30.70 26.71 -33.93
CA GLN A 101 -30.52 27.12 -32.53
C GLN A 101 -30.19 25.89 -31.67
N THR A 102 -30.95 24.81 -31.82
CA THR A 102 -30.69 23.55 -31.11
C THR A 102 -29.37 22.92 -31.54
N VAL A 103 -29.02 22.97 -32.83
CA VAL A 103 -27.69 22.52 -33.32
C VAL A 103 -26.56 23.22 -32.56
N THR A 104 -26.62 24.55 -32.44
CA THR A 104 -25.58 25.33 -31.74
C THR A 104 -25.53 24.99 -30.25
N ALA A 105 -26.69 24.85 -29.60
CA ALA A 105 -26.78 24.51 -28.19
C ALA A 105 -26.16 23.13 -27.89
N VAL A 106 -26.51 22.12 -28.68
CA VAL A 106 -26.00 20.75 -28.51
C VAL A 106 -24.50 20.68 -28.72
N LEU A 107 -23.96 21.36 -29.74
CA LEU A 107 -22.51 21.42 -29.98
C LEU A 107 -21.76 22.06 -28.80
N ASN A 108 -22.30 23.13 -28.20
CA ASN A 108 -21.71 23.72 -27.00
C ASN A 108 -21.70 22.73 -25.83
N SER A 109 -22.80 22.01 -25.60
CA SER A 109 -22.86 20.98 -24.55
C SER A 109 -21.86 19.85 -24.76
N ILE A 110 -21.66 19.38 -26.00
CA ILE A 110 -20.63 18.38 -26.33
C ILE A 110 -19.24 18.89 -25.96
N VAL A 111 -18.92 20.14 -26.33
CA VAL A 111 -17.63 20.76 -26.03
C VAL A 111 -17.44 20.94 -24.51
N ASP A 112 -18.48 21.33 -23.79
CA ASP A 112 -18.41 21.54 -22.34
C ASP A 112 -18.14 20.23 -21.58
N ILE A 113 -18.83 19.13 -21.93
CA ILE A 113 -18.56 17.82 -21.35
C ILE A 113 -17.15 17.33 -21.73
N ALA A 114 -16.72 17.56 -22.97
CA ALA A 114 -15.38 17.16 -23.43
C ALA A 114 -14.25 17.89 -22.68
N LYS A 115 -14.51 19.10 -22.17
CA LYS A 115 -13.54 19.88 -21.37
C LYS A 115 -13.44 19.40 -19.91
N GLN A 116 -14.45 18.68 -19.40
CA GLN A 116 -14.46 18.22 -18.02
C GLN A 116 -13.58 16.97 -17.85
N SER A 117 -12.70 16.99 -16.85
CA SER A 117 -11.93 15.80 -16.46
C SER A 117 -12.74 14.94 -15.47
N PRO A 118 -12.93 13.63 -15.73
CA PRO A 118 -13.56 12.71 -14.78
C PRO A 118 -12.87 12.73 -13.41
N ILE A 119 -11.55 12.96 -13.40
CA ILE A 119 -10.75 12.96 -12.17
C ILE A 119 -10.90 14.28 -11.41
N ALA A 120 -11.18 15.38 -12.09
CA ALA A 120 -11.40 16.67 -11.41
C ALA A 120 -12.72 16.68 -10.62
N GLU A 121 -13.69 15.84 -11.01
CA GLU A 121 -14.97 15.67 -10.31
C GLU A 121 -14.85 14.83 -9.03
N LEU A 122 -13.75 14.09 -8.84
CA LEU A 122 -13.48 13.33 -7.60
C LEU A 122 -13.19 14.21 -6.38
N GLY A 123 -13.02 15.53 -6.55
CA GLY A 123 -12.61 16.41 -5.47
C GLY A 123 -11.16 16.18 -5.04
N ASP A 124 -10.86 16.43 -3.76
CA ASP A 124 -9.51 16.22 -3.23
C ASP A 124 -9.25 14.72 -2.99
N LEU A 125 -8.38 14.12 -3.81
CA LEU A 125 -7.90 12.75 -3.62
C LEU A 125 -7.20 12.54 -2.26
N SER A 126 -6.88 13.60 -1.52
CA SER A 126 -6.42 13.52 -0.13
C SER A 126 -7.49 12.94 0.81
N GLU A 127 -8.78 13.19 0.57
CA GLU A 127 -9.90 12.62 1.33
C GLU A 127 -10.10 11.14 0.99
N VAL A 128 -10.03 10.79 -0.30
CA VAL A 128 -10.02 9.38 -0.73
C VAL A 128 -8.83 8.65 -0.11
N ARG A 129 -7.64 9.27 -0.09
CA ARG A 129 -6.46 8.72 0.59
C ARG A 129 -6.62 8.63 2.10
N ALA A 130 -7.40 9.50 2.73
CA ALA A 130 -7.70 9.48 4.15
C ALA A 130 -8.67 8.32 4.50
N LEU A 131 -9.75 8.16 3.73
CA LEU A 131 -10.68 7.03 3.85
C LEU A 131 -9.98 5.69 3.60
N LEU A 132 -9.08 5.65 2.62
CA LEU A 132 -8.27 4.45 2.38
C LEU A 132 -7.27 4.15 3.51
N ARG A 133 -6.89 5.14 4.32
CA ARG A 133 -5.97 4.98 5.46
C ARG A 133 -6.70 4.59 6.75
N ASP A 134 -8.01 4.62 6.75
CA ASP A 134 -8.84 4.26 7.89
C ASP A 134 -9.23 2.77 7.81
N PRO A 135 -8.74 1.92 8.73
CA PRO A 135 -9.05 0.49 8.74
C PRO A 135 -10.52 0.19 9.07
N ASP A 136 -11.27 1.16 9.62
CA ASP A 136 -12.66 1.00 10.03
C ASP A 136 -13.67 1.59 9.01
N THR A 137 -13.20 2.10 7.86
CA THR A 137 -14.08 2.65 6.84
C THR A 137 -14.96 1.55 6.22
N VAL A 138 -16.28 1.69 6.41
CA VAL A 138 -17.31 0.86 5.78
C VAL A 138 -17.72 1.53 4.46
N TRP A 139 -17.52 0.83 3.35
CA TRP A 139 -17.93 1.30 2.03
C TRP A 139 -19.35 0.78 1.74
N GLU A 140 -20.32 1.69 1.64
CA GLU A 140 -21.64 1.33 1.12
C GLU A 140 -21.54 1.12 -0.40
N ILE A 141 -22.03 -0.04 -0.85
CA ILE A 141 -21.94 -0.55 -2.23
C ILE A 141 -23.23 -0.23 -2.99
#